data_AF-A0A401U3S5-F1
#
_entry.id   AF-A0A401U3S5-F1
#
_cell.length_a   1.000
_cell.length_b   1.000
_cell.length_c   1.000
_cell.angle_alpha   90.00
_cell.angle_beta   90.00
_cell.angle_gamma   90.00
#
_symmetry.space_group_name_H-M   'P 1'
#
loop_
_entity.id
_entity.type
_entity.pdbx_description
1 polymer ?
#
loop_
_entity_poly.entity_id
_entity_poly.type
_entity_poly.pdbx_seq_one_letter_code
_entity_poly.pdbx_strand_id
1 'polypeptide(L)'
;MVSASGPSADFVVPANGPSADLVLAVSGPSVDLVVAGSGSSADLVVAASGPSADLMVAVSHPSADFIVAASGPSVVLVVTASGPSADLMWHHLVPVLTLW
;
A
#
# COMPACT_ATOMS: atom_id res chain seq x y z
N MET A 1 7.62 1.69 -10.91
CA MET A 1 6.38 2.44 -10.63
C MET A 1 5.23 1.77 -11.38
N VAL A 2 4.15 1.45 -10.69
CA VAL A 2 2.90 0.96 -11.26
C VAL A 2 1.80 1.96 -10.92
N SER A 3 1.02 2.38 -11.91
CA SER A 3 -0.08 3.32 -11.74
C SER A 3 -1.34 2.80 -12.43
N ALA A 4 -2.47 2.84 -11.75
CA ALA A 4 -3.73 2.36 -12.29
C ALA A 4 -4.93 3.21 -11.87
N SER A 5 -5.91 3.34 -12.76
CA SER A 5 -7.18 3.97 -12.45
C SER A 5 -8.34 3.28 -13.15
N GLY A 6 -9.45 3.11 -12.44
CA GLY A 6 -10.63 2.43 -12.95
C GLY A 6 -11.78 2.41 -11.93
N PRO A 7 -12.97 1.91 -12.34
CA PRO A 7 -14.14 1.81 -11.46
C PRO A 7 -13.93 0.83 -10.29
N SER A 8 -13.03 -0.12 -10.46
CA SER A 8 -12.47 -0.98 -9.43
C SER A 8 -11.04 -1.29 -9.83
N ALA A 9 -10.12 -1.26 -8.87
CA ALA A 9 -8.71 -1.55 -9.10
C ALA A 9 -8.24 -2.60 -8.09
N ASP A 10 -7.97 -3.80 -8.57
CA ASP A 10 -7.45 -4.93 -7.81
C ASP A 10 -6.02 -5.23 -8.29
N PHE A 11 -5.07 -5.22 -7.37
CA PHE A 11 -3.66 -5.46 -7.65
C PHE A 11 -3.05 -6.45 -6.67
N VAL A 12 -2.36 -7.45 -7.22
CA VAL A 12 -1.49 -8.35 -6.47
C VAL A 12 -0.06 -8.18 -6.96
N VAL A 13 0.83 -7.75 -6.09
CA VAL A 13 2.23 -7.46 -6.44
C VAL A 13 3.17 -8.35 -5.61
N PRO A 14 3.75 -9.39 -6.23
CA PRO A 14 4.81 -10.17 -5.62
C PRO A 14 6.17 -9.48 -5.76
N ALA A 15 6.93 -9.41 -4.68
CA ALA A 15 8.23 -8.74 -4.61
C ALA A 15 9.26 -9.63 -3.88
N ASN A 16 9.85 -10.57 -4.62
CA ASN A 16 10.82 -11.52 -4.08
C ASN A 16 12.20 -11.25 -4.66
N GLY A 17 13.22 -11.16 -3.81
CA GLY A 17 14.58 -10.87 -4.23
C GLY A 17 15.45 -10.34 -3.10
N PRO A 18 16.76 -10.15 -3.33
CA PRO A 18 17.66 -9.62 -2.29
C PRO A 18 17.21 -8.22 -1.83
N SER A 19 16.73 -7.38 -2.76
CA SER A 19 16.16 -6.06 -2.49
C SER A 19 14.91 -5.86 -3.36
N ALA A 20 13.88 -5.22 -2.81
CA ALA A 20 12.65 -4.93 -3.52
C ALA A 20 12.21 -3.47 -3.31
N ASP A 21 12.27 -2.67 -4.39
CA ASP A 21 11.81 -1.28 -4.37
C ASP A 21 10.53 -1.15 -5.20
N LEU A 22 9.43 -0.79 -4.54
CA LEU A 22 8.12 -0.70 -5.18
C LEU A 22 7.47 0.65 -4.92
N VAL A 23 6.91 1.21 -6.00
CA VAL A 23 6.09 2.43 -5.96
C VAL A 23 4.78 2.15 -6.68
N LEU A 24 3.68 2.21 -5.94
CA LEU A 24 2.32 1.89 -6.39
C LEU A 24 1.40 3.09 -6.19
N ALA A 25 0.65 3.45 -7.23
CA ALA A 25 -0.38 4.50 -7.17
C ALA A 25 -1.68 4.00 -7.80
N VAL A 26 -2.74 3.87 -7.01
CA VAL A 26 -4.00 3.27 -7.45
C VAL A 26 -5.17 4.17 -7.08
N SER A 27 -6.03 4.46 -8.05
CA SER A 27 -7.20 5.32 -7.83
C SER A 27 -8.48 4.74 -8.41
N GLY A 28 -9.55 4.68 -7.61
CA GLY A 28 -10.85 4.20 -8.07
C GLY A 28 -11.92 4.28 -6.98
N PRO A 29 -13.22 4.08 -7.32
CA PRO A 29 -14.32 3.94 -6.36
C PRO A 29 -14.04 2.91 -5.27
N SER A 30 -13.41 1.79 -5.65
CA SER A 30 -13.00 0.71 -4.77
C SER A 30 -11.60 0.25 -5.17
N VAL A 31 -10.66 0.31 -4.23
CA VAL A 31 -9.27 -0.13 -4.40
C VAL A 31 -9.02 -1.34 -3.50
N ASP A 32 -8.48 -2.41 -4.06
CA ASP A 32 -7.94 -3.56 -3.33
C ASP A 32 -6.49 -3.74 -3.78
N LEU A 33 -5.55 -3.73 -2.83
CA LEU A 33 -4.13 -3.87 -3.13
C LEU A 33 -3.46 -4.80 -2.14
N VAL A 34 -2.91 -5.88 -2.67
CA VAL A 34 -2.11 -6.86 -1.95
C VAL A 34 -0.67 -6.81 -2.44
N VAL A 35 0.26 -6.56 -1.51
CA VAL A 35 1.70 -6.63 -1.77
C VAL A 35 2.31 -7.69 -0.89
N ALA A 36 3.02 -8.64 -1.49
CA ALA A 36 3.66 -9.73 -0.79
C ALA A 36 5.11 -9.88 -1.21
N GLY A 37 6.04 -10.06 -0.26
CA GLY A 37 7.45 -10.17 -0.59
C GLY A 37 8.31 -10.87 0.44
N SER A 38 9.47 -11.32 0.00
CA SER A 38 10.51 -11.92 0.85
C SER A 38 11.90 -11.65 0.29
N GLY A 39 12.90 -11.51 1.17
CA GLY A 39 14.22 -11.03 0.76
C GLY A 39 15.11 -10.54 1.89
N SER A 40 16.14 -9.76 1.54
CA SER A 40 17.04 -9.12 2.52
C SER A 40 16.60 -7.72 2.90
N SER A 41 16.05 -6.94 1.96
CA SER A 41 15.49 -5.62 2.22
C SER A 41 14.31 -5.28 1.31
N ALA A 42 13.38 -4.43 1.76
CA ALA A 42 12.28 -3.91 0.95
C ALA A 42 11.94 -2.45 1.27
N ASP A 43 11.82 -1.63 0.23
CA ASP A 43 11.33 -0.25 0.32
C ASP A 43 10.04 -0.13 -0.49
N LEU A 44 8.93 0.21 0.17
CA LEU A 44 7.61 0.22 -0.42
C LEU A 44 6.92 1.56 -0.22
N VAL A 45 6.55 2.20 -1.32
CA VAL A 45 5.73 3.41 -1.35
C VAL A 45 4.41 3.10 -2.02
N VAL A 46 3.31 3.24 -1.28
CA VAL A 46 1.97 2.94 -1.79
C VAL A 46 1.06 4.16 -1.62
N ALA A 47 0.29 4.48 -2.66
CA ALA A 47 -0.74 5.50 -2.64
C ALA A 47 -2.05 4.92 -3.17
N ALA A 48 -3.12 4.99 -2.38
CA ALA A 48 -4.46 4.57 -2.76
C ALA A 48 -5.46 5.72 -2.59
N SER A 49 -6.36 5.92 -3.55
CA SER A 49 -7.41 6.94 -3.46
C SER A 49 -8.75 6.41 -3.93
N GLY A 50 -9.76 6.54 -3.08
CA GLY A 50 -11.11 6.07 -3.37
C GLY A 50 -12.08 6.24 -2.19
N PRO A 51 -13.40 6.22 -2.44
CA PRO A 51 -14.41 5.99 -1.41
C PRO A 51 -14.09 4.81 -0.48
N SER A 52 -13.60 3.71 -1.06
CA SER A 52 -13.19 2.51 -0.34
C SER A 52 -11.80 2.05 -0.78
N ALA A 53 -10.90 1.78 0.17
CA ALA A 53 -9.57 1.23 -0.12
C ALA A 53 -9.15 0.18 0.91
N ASP A 54 -8.86 -1.03 0.45
CA ASP A 54 -8.37 -2.13 1.26
C ASP A 54 -6.93 -2.44 0.84
N LEU A 55 -5.99 -2.23 1.76
CA LEU A 55 -4.56 -2.45 1.53
C LEU A 55 -4.02 -3.55 2.44
N MET A 56 -3.34 -4.52 1.85
CA MET A 56 -2.64 -5.58 2.53
C MET A 56 -1.17 -5.61 2.13
N VAL A 57 -0.26 -5.47 3.09
CA VAL A 57 1.18 -5.60 2.87
C VAL A 57 1.72 -6.73 3.75
N ALA A 58 2.36 -7.71 3.13
CA ALA A 58 2.93 -8.87 3.82
C ALA A 58 4.37 -9.12 3.37
N VAL A 59 5.33 -8.83 4.24
CA VAL A 59 6.74 -8.91 3.93
C VAL A 59 7.52 -9.72 4.97
N SER A 60 8.52 -10.45 4.49
CA SER A 60 9.47 -11.20 5.30
C SER A 60 10.89 -10.82 4.89
N HIS A 61 11.35 -9.69 5.44
CA HIS A 61 12.64 -9.07 5.12
C HIS A 61 13.32 -8.61 6.42
N PRO A 62 14.65 -8.80 6.55
CA PRO A 62 15.42 -8.31 7.68
C PRO A 62 15.27 -6.81 7.97
N SER A 63 15.22 -6.01 6.90
CA SER A 63 15.04 -4.57 6.92
C SER A 63 13.92 -4.18 5.96
N ALA A 64 12.91 -3.45 6.42
CA ALA A 64 11.81 -3.06 5.56
C ALA A 64 11.22 -1.69 5.91
N ASP A 65 11.12 -0.83 4.91
CA ASP A 65 10.58 0.52 5.05
C ASP A 65 9.30 0.68 4.23
N PHE A 66 8.22 1.07 4.90
CA PHE A 66 6.91 1.23 4.30
C PHE A 66 6.42 2.67 4.45
N ILE A 67 6.12 3.31 3.32
CA ILE A 67 5.38 4.57 3.29
C ILE A 67 4.09 4.33 2.56
N VAL A 68 2.98 4.54 3.24
CA VAL A 68 1.70 4.36 2.59
C VAL A 68 0.70 5.44 2.93
N ALA A 69 0.07 5.94 1.88
CA ALA A 69 -0.98 6.93 1.92
C ALA A 69 -2.27 6.34 1.34
N ALA A 70 -3.36 6.51 2.06
CA ALA A 70 -4.70 6.18 1.56
C ALA A 70 -5.63 7.38 1.77
N SER A 71 -6.49 7.65 0.79
CA SER A 71 -7.50 8.69 0.91
C SER A 71 -8.88 8.13 0.62
N GLY A 72 -9.80 8.32 1.57
CA GLY A 72 -11.16 7.79 1.48
C GLY A 72 -11.90 7.82 2.82
N PRO A 73 -13.24 7.85 2.80
CA PRO A 73 -14.06 7.68 3.99
C PRO A 73 -14.01 6.26 4.58
N SER A 74 -13.63 5.25 3.78
CA SER A 74 -13.50 3.87 4.26
C SER A 74 -12.17 3.29 3.80
N VAL A 75 -11.21 3.19 4.71
CA VAL A 75 -9.90 2.58 4.42
C VAL A 75 -9.62 1.51 5.44
N VAL A 76 -9.26 0.33 4.94
CA VAL A 76 -8.69 -0.74 5.74
C VAL A 76 -7.25 -0.92 5.34
N LEU A 77 -6.45 -1.19 6.37
CA LEU A 77 -5.06 -1.45 6.21
C LEU A 77 -4.64 -2.60 7.11
N VAL A 78 -3.94 -3.56 6.52
CA VAL A 78 -3.21 -4.61 7.22
C VAL A 78 -1.75 -4.60 6.77
N VAL A 79 -0.83 -4.46 7.74
CA VAL A 79 0.60 -4.66 7.50
C VAL A 79 1.11 -5.78 8.38
N THR A 80 1.82 -6.70 7.76
CA THR A 80 2.57 -7.74 8.43
C THR A 80 4.01 -7.67 7.96
N ALA A 81 4.93 -7.46 8.89
CA ALA A 81 6.36 -7.42 8.62
C ALA A 81 7.11 -8.33 9.59
N SER A 82 7.92 -9.22 9.03
CA SER A 82 8.76 -10.14 9.77
C SER A 82 10.22 -9.85 9.51
N GLY A 83 10.89 -9.26 10.49
CA GLY A 83 12.30 -8.89 10.46
C GLY A 83 12.71 -8.11 11.71
N PRO A 84 14.01 -8.05 12.06
CA PRO A 84 14.52 -7.26 13.17
C PRO A 84 14.36 -5.75 12.97
N SER A 85 14.14 -5.27 11.74
CA SER A 85 14.01 -3.84 11.43
C SER A 85 12.87 -3.63 10.45
N ALA A 86 11.75 -3.09 10.92
CA ALA A 86 10.61 -2.77 10.06
C ALA A 86 10.01 -1.44 10.50
N ASP A 87 10.06 -0.44 9.61
CA ASP A 87 9.49 0.87 9.85
C ASP A 87 8.30 1.13 8.95
N LEU A 88 7.37 1.90 9.49
CA LEU A 88 6.10 2.08 8.84
C LEU A 88 5.49 3.46 9.09
N MET A 89 5.25 4.16 7.97
CA MET A 89 4.69 5.50 7.90
C MET A 89 3.33 5.42 7.20
N TRP A 90 2.24 5.54 7.97
CA TRP A 90 0.87 5.55 7.44
C TRP A 90 0.23 6.92 7.48
N HIS A 91 -0.38 7.30 6.36
CA HIS A 91 -1.23 8.47 6.25
C HIS A 91 -2.62 8.08 5.75
N HIS A 92 -3.64 8.43 6.53
CA HIS A 92 -5.03 8.30 6.13
C HIS A 92 -5.66 9.69 5.96
N LEU A 93 -6.07 10.02 4.75
CA LEU A 93 -6.65 11.31 4.38
C LEU A 93 -8.17 11.17 4.20
N VAL A 94 -8.94 11.62 5.19
CA VAL A 94 -10.40 11.72 5.06
C VAL A 94 -10.73 12.99 4.26
N PRO A 95 -11.39 12.88 3.10
CA PRO A 95 -11.85 14.07 2.40
C PRO A 95 -12.89 14.81 3.26
N VAL A 96 -12.63 16.08 3.55
CA VAL A 96 -13.66 16.97 4.13
C VAL A 96 -14.75 17.14 3.08
N LEU A 97 -15.97 16.69 3.38
CA LEU A 97 -17.14 17.03 2.59
C LEU A 97 -17.37 18.54 2.74
N THR A 98 -16.92 19.34 1.78
CA THR A 98 -17.38 20.72 1.66
C THR A 98 -18.78 20.67 1.06
N LEU A 99 -19.81 20.69 1.91
CA LEU A 99 -21.19 20.94 1.47
C LEU A 99 -21.24 22.38 0.94
N TRP A 100 -21.51 22.56 -0.35
CA TRP A 100 -21.91 23.83 -0.95
C TRP A 100 -23.35 23.71 -1.44
#